data_AF-A0A2V0P3L4-F1
#
_entry.id   AF-A0A2V0P3L4-F1
#
_cell.length_a   1.000
_cell.length_b   1.000
_cell.length_c   1.000
_cell.angle_alpha   90.00
_cell.angle_beta   90.00
_cell.angle_gamma   90.00
#
_symmetry.space_group_name_H-M   'P 1'
#
loop_
_entity.id
_entity.type
_entity.pdbx_description
1 polymer ?
#
loop_
_entity_poly.entity_id
_entity_poly.type
_entity_poly.pdbx_seq_one_letter_code
_entity_poly.pdbx_strand_id
1 'polypeptide(L)'
;MQPFRVPAAATARGPHLRRAPVDVHCHMGPINMRPAVRPLTRPSCAAGAAKALPAQALVAAPAAPGAAARAVRSQQRPRGSTACAALPEAIGAAAGKIGAALSGAAAAAASWPWWALLGAAFFGVFCGLAVAKAAGNLMREEVDPRRATMENAELREKVEELQQLIVKLEPLAYKGMRLRFTKGINKAVILGMVDQMLANKEVNVWWLPDEVERLIYFNIMTLMLSVLDEVVDGMSINFAGHNVKLTLTYLDLEHGEEAASANAKTEALFRKALQPVKPYGAAAAA
;
A
#
# COMPACT_ATOMS: atom_id res chain seq x y z
N MET A 1 15.38 -28.13 -45.49
CA MET A 1 14.57 -27.09 -44.83
C MET A 1 13.36 -26.81 -45.70
N GLN A 2 12.18 -27.32 -45.32
CA GLN A 2 10.93 -27.01 -46.02
C GLN A 2 10.14 -25.97 -45.22
N PRO A 3 9.55 -24.94 -45.85
CA PRO A 3 8.78 -23.93 -45.14
C PRO A 3 7.39 -24.46 -44.76
N PHE A 4 7.06 -24.28 -43.48
CA PHE A 4 5.79 -24.62 -42.86
C PHE A 4 4.70 -23.64 -43.36
N ARG A 5 3.70 -24.15 -44.08
CA ARG A 5 2.53 -23.38 -44.56
C ARG A 5 1.42 -23.45 -43.52
N VAL A 6 1.05 -22.29 -42.95
CA VAL A 6 -0.11 -22.15 -42.06
C VAL A 6 -1.38 -21.96 -42.92
N PRO A 7 -2.48 -22.71 -42.69
CA PRO A 7 -3.74 -22.48 -43.40
C PRO A 7 -4.49 -21.28 -42.83
N ALA A 8 -4.99 -20.43 -43.75
CA ALA A 8 -5.82 -19.27 -43.44
C ALA A 8 -7.19 -19.71 -42.90
N ALA A 9 -7.52 -19.26 -41.69
CA ALA A 9 -8.82 -19.46 -41.07
C ALA A 9 -9.88 -18.58 -41.76
N ALA A 10 -10.90 -19.23 -42.32
CA ALA A 10 -12.05 -18.60 -42.95
C ALA A 10 -12.98 -17.96 -41.91
N THR A 11 -13.16 -16.66 -42.00
CA THR A 11 -14.08 -15.87 -41.17
C THR A 11 -15.52 -16.07 -41.64
N ALA A 12 -16.27 -16.97 -40.98
CA ALA A 12 -17.70 -17.12 -41.20
C ALA A 12 -18.49 -16.02 -40.46
N ARG A 13 -19.10 -15.10 -41.20
CA ARG A 13 -20.10 -14.14 -40.69
C ARG A 13 -21.42 -14.87 -40.43
N GLY A 14 -21.80 -15.01 -39.16
CA GLY A 14 -23.12 -15.50 -38.73
C GLY A 14 -24.17 -14.37 -38.67
N PRO A 15 -25.47 -14.70 -38.77
CA PRO A 15 -26.56 -13.74 -38.97
C PRO A 15 -26.98 -13.00 -37.68
N HIS A 16 -27.34 -11.74 -37.86
CA HIS A 16 -27.94 -10.86 -36.86
C HIS A 16 -29.26 -11.42 -36.31
N LEU A 17 -29.22 -12.00 -35.11
CA LEU A 17 -30.41 -12.24 -34.29
C LEU A 17 -30.80 -10.93 -33.59
N ARG A 18 -31.89 -10.31 -34.07
CA ARG A 18 -32.59 -9.21 -33.39
C ARG A 18 -33.10 -9.73 -32.04
N ARG A 19 -32.53 -9.23 -30.94
CA ARG A 19 -33.09 -9.40 -29.59
C ARG A 19 -34.25 -8.41 -29.43
N ALA A 20 -35.42 -8.94 -29.09
CA ALA A 20 -36.55 -8.17 -28.60
C ALA A 20 -36.24 -7.53 -27.24
N PRO A 21 -36.81 -6.36 -26.91
CA PRO A 21 -36.66 -5.75 -25.60
C PRO A 21 -37.38 -6.61 -24.55
N VAL A 22 -36.63 -7.06 -23.55
CA VAL A 22 -37.19 -7.66 -22.34
C VAL A 22 -37.44 -6.52 -21.36
N ASP A 23 -38.70 -6.13 -21.19
CA ASP A 23 -39.12 -5.21 -20.14
C ASP A 23 -38.92 -5.89 -18.78
N VAL A 24 -37.82 -5.54 -18.12
CA VAL A 24 -37.55 -5.92 -16.74
C VAL A 24 -38.30 -4.95 -15.83
N HIS A 25 -39.53 -5.31 -15.49
CA HIS A 25 -40.34 -4.61 -14.49
C HIS A 25 -39.76 -4.88 -13.09
N CYS A 26 -38.83 -4.02 -12.64
CA CYS A 26 -38.34 -4.05 -11.26
C CYS A 26 -39.42 -3.54 -10.30
N HIS A 27 -40.12 -4.47 -9.65
CA HIS A 27 -41.04 -4.17 -8.55
C HIS A 27 -40.23 -3.88 -7.27
N MET A 28 -39.90 -2.60 -7.02
CA MET A 28 -39.37 -2.15 -5.73
C MET A 28 -40.51 -2.16 -4.70
N GLY A 29 -40.63 -3.25 -3.94
CA GLY A 29 -41.45 -3.28 -2.73
C GLY A 29 -40.77 -2.52 -1.58
N PRO A 30 -41.51 -1.81 -0.73
CA PRO A 30 -40.94 -1.07 0.39
C PRO A 30 -40.39 -2.05 1.45
N ILE A 31 -39.08 -2.02 1.65
CA ILE A 31 -38.39 -2.74 2.72
C ILE A 31 -38.72 -2.05 4.04
N ASN A 32 -39.71 -2.59 4.75
CA ASN A 32 -40.11 -2.13 6.07
C ASN A 32 -39.10 -2.66 7.11
N MET A 33 -38.04 -1.90 7.37
CA MET A 33 -37.08 -2.20 8.43
C MET A 33 -37.71 -1.87 9.80
N ARG A 34 -38.38 -2.86 10.41
CA ARG A 34 -38.64 -2.85 11.85
C ARG A 34 -37.41 -3.41 12.58
N PRO A 35 -36.75 -2.64 13.46
CA PRO A 35 -35.71 -3.20 14.33
C PRO A 35 -36.38 -4.06 15.41
N ALA A 36 -36.15 -5.38 15.33
CA ALA A 36 -36.49 -6.31 16.39
C ALA A 36 -35.53 -6.12 17.56
N VAL A 37 -35.88 -5.23 18.48
CA VAL A 37 -35.22 -5.11 19.80
C VAL A 37 -35.64 -6.35 20.61
N ARG A 38 -34.76 -7.36 20.68
CA ARG A 38 -34.90 -8.43 21.67
C ARG A 38 -34.32 -7.96 23.01
N PRO A 39 -35.07 -8.03 24.12
CA PRO A 39 -34.52 -7.78 25.44
C PRO A 39 -33.63 -8.96 25.85
N LEU A 40 -32.34 -8.69 26.02
CA LEU A 40 -31.41 -9.62 26.68
C LEU A 40 -31.72 -9.63 28.18
N THR A 41 -32.39 -10.68 28.63
CA THR A 41 -32.43 -11.08 30.03
C THR A 41 -31.02 -11.47 30.46
N ARG A 42 -30.41 -10.67 31.35
CA ARG A 42 -29.17 -11.01 32.04
C ARG A 42 -29.45 -12.06 33.12
N PRO A 43 -28.69 -13.17 33.18
CA PRO A 43 -28.68 -13.99 34.38
C PRO A 43 -27.89 -13.28 35.49
N SER A 44 -28.54 -13.24 36.64
CA SER A 44 -28.01 -12.89 37.96
C SER A 44 -26.93 -13.91 38.36
N CYS A 45 -25.71 -13.44 38.64
CA CYS A 45 -24.76 -14.16 39.48
C CYS A 45 -24.18 -13.21 40.53
N ALA A 46 -24.59 -13.53 41.74
CA ALA A 46 -24.15 -13.12 43.06
C ALA A 46 -22.66 -12.71 43.23
N ALA A 47 -22.51 -11.62 43.99
CA ALA A 47 -21.69 -11.48 45.20
C ALA A 47 -20.19 -11.85 45.13
N GLY A 48 -19.36 -10.81 45.20
CA GLY A 48 -17.92 -10.94 45.48
C GLY A 48 -17.29 -9.60 45.89
N ALA A 49 -17.39 -9.30 47.18
CA ALA A 49 -16.53 -8.46 48.01
C ALA A 49 -15.90 -7.16 47.44
N ALA A 50 -16.34 -6.06 48.04
CA ALA A 50 -15.82 -4.71 47.92
C ALA A 50 -14.35 -4.56 48.35
N LYS A 51 -13.60 -3.71 47.62
CA LYS A 51 -12.52 -2.91 48.21
C LYS A 51 -12.58 -1.50 47.63
N ALA A 52 -13.16 -0.61 48.41
CA ALA A 52 -13.23 0.82 48.18
C ALA A 52 -11.84 1.46 48.31
N LEU A 53 -11.53 2.40 47.42
CA LEU A 53 -10.52 3.46 47.55
C LEU A 53 -10.85 4.55 46.49
N PRO A 54 -10.45 5.81 46.70
CA PRO A 54 -11.40 6.91 46.79
C PRO A 54 -11.36 7.87 45.61
N ALA A 55 -12.49 8.55 45.48
CA ALA A 55 -12.71 9.73 44.66
C ALA A 55 -11.60 10.77 44.83
N GLN A 56 -11.04 11.24 43.72
CA GLN A 56 -10.39 12.54 43.64
C GLN A 56 -10.73 13.24 42.32
N ALA A 57 -11.10 14.50 42.49
CA ALA A 57 -10.88 15.63 41.59
C ALA A 57 -11.63 15.62 40.25
N LEU A 58 -12.91 15.99 40.37
CA LEU A 58 -13.64 16.81 39.41
C LEU A 58 -12.84 18.10 39.13
N VAL A 59 -12.02 18.12 38.08
CA VAL A 59 -11.45 19.35 37.53
C VAL A 59 -12.34 19.79 36.37
N ALA A 60 -12.96 20.96 36.57
CA ALA A 60 -13.81 21.65 35.63
C ALA A 60 -13.09 21.87 34.29
N ALA A 61 -13.66 21.33 33.21
CA ALA A 61 -13.28 21.68 31.86
C ALA A 61 -13.84 23.07 31.52
N PRO A 62 -13.03 24.03 31.06
CA PRO A 62 -13.52 25.34 30.66
C PRO A 62 -14.32 25.26 29.36
N ALA A 63 -15.45 25.98 29.38
CA ALA A 63 -16.36 26.18 28.27
C ALA A 63 -15.62 26.61 26.99
N ALA A 64 -15.86 25.89 25.91
CA ALA A 64 -15.41 26.26 24.57
C ALA A 64 -16.17 27.50 24.08
N PRO A 65 -15.48 28.60 23.74
CA PRO A 65 -16.11 29.70 23.03
C PRO A 65 -16.18 29.40 21.54
N GLY A 66 -17.40 29.51 21.01
CA GLY A 66 -17.66 30.32 19.82
C GLY A 66 -17.06 29.83 18.51
N ALA A 67 -17.93 29.19 17.74
CA ALA A 67 -17.85 29.12 16.28
C ALA A 67 -17.61 30.52 15.69
N ALA A 68 -16.36 30.80 15.31
CA ALA A 68 -16.01 31.88 14.41
C ALA A 68 -15.47 31.25 13.12
N ALA A 69 -16.40 30.88 12.24
CA ALA A 69 -16.11 30.57 10.85
C ALA A 69 -15.56 31.85 10.17
N ARG A 70 -14.26 32.08 10.31
CA ARG A 70 -13.54 33.09 9.55
C ARG A 70 -13.37 32.55 8.14
N ALA A 71 -14.21 33.03 7.24
CA ALA A 71 -14.01 32.94 5.81
C ALA A 71 -12.67 33.60 5.46
N VAL A 72 -11.60 32.81 5.41
CA VAL A 72 -10.32 33.20 4.83
C VAL A 72 -10.53 33.29 3.32
N ARG A 73 -10.96 34.47 2.87
CA ARG A 73 -10.86 34.86 1.46
C ARG A 73 -9.38 34.76 1.09
N SER A 74 -9.07 33.74 0.31
CA SER A 74 -7.86 33.62 -0.49
C SER A 74 -7.76 34.81 -1.44
N GLN A 75 -7.26 35.95 -0.97
CA GLN A 75 -6.69 36.97 -1.85
C GLN A 75 -5.35 36.44 -2.37
N GLN A 76 -5.41 35.53 -3.34
CA GLN A 76 -4.34 35.36 -4.30
C GLN A 76 -4.28 36.65 -5.13
N ARG A 77 -3.49 37.62 -4.66
CA ARG A 77 -3.02 38.70 -5.53
C ARG A 77 -2.05 38.07 -6.54
N PRO A 78 -2.29 38.21 -7.86
CA PRO A 78 -1.28 37.87 -8.84
C PRO A 78 -0.13 38.88 -8.68
N ARG A 79 0.95 38.46 -7.99
CA ARG A 79 2.21 39.20 -7.99
C ARG A 79 2.83 39.00 -9.37
N GLY A 80 2.69 40.03 -10.21
CA GLY A 80 3.35 40.12 -11.51
C GLY A 80 4.86 39.96 -11.33
N SER A 81 5.39 38.88 -11.91
CA SER A 81 6.80 38.51 -11.96
C SER A 81 7.53 39.28 -13.06
N THR A 82 7.51 40.62 -13.02
CA THR A 82 8.18 41.45 -14.05
C THR A 82 9.62 41.81 -13.70
N ALA A 83 10.15 41.40 -12.54
CA ALA A 83 11.50 41.78 -12.09
C ALA A 83 12.64 40.91 -12.68
N CYS A 84 12.36 39.71 -13.21
CA CYS A 84 13.44 38.83 -13.72
C CYS A 84 13.93 39.15 -15.15
N ALA A 85 13.29 40.09 -15.86
CA ALA A 85 13.68 40.39 -17.24
C ALA A 85 14.84 41.40 -17.37
N ALA A 86 15.23 42.10 -16.30
CA ALA A 86 16.25 43.16 -16.36
C ALA A 86 17.70 42.71 -16.07
N LEU A 87 17.87 41.50 -15.51
CA LEU A 87 19.20 40.98 -15.15
C LEU A 87 20.09 40.58 -16.35
N PRO A 88 19.58 40.04 -17.48
CA PRO A 88 20.46 39.68 -18.60
C PRO A 88 21.05 40.90 -19.34
N GLU A 89 20.38 42.05 -19.37
CA GLU A 89 20.90 43.25 -20.02
C GLU A 89 22.07 43.87 -19.26
N ALA A 90 22.02 43.89 -17.92
CA ALA A 90 23.11 44.42 -17.10
C ALA A 90 24.39 43.56 -17.18
N ILE A 91 24.25 42.23 -17.29
CA ILE A 91 25.38 41.31 -17.46
C ILE A 91 26.03 41.49 -18.84
N GLY A 92 25.21 41.67 -19.90
CA GLY A 92 25.70 41.90 -21.26
C GLY A 92 26.55 43.17 -21.39
N ALA A 93 26.12 44.27 -20.77
CA ALA A 93 26.85 45.55 -20.82
C ALA A 93 28.19 45.52 -20.03
N ALA A 94 28.26 44.73 -18.96
CA ALA A 94 29.49 44.56 -18.18
C ALA A 94 30.52 43.64 -18.88
N ALA A 95 30.06 42.57 -19.54
CA ALA A 95 30.93 41.64 -20.25
C ALA A 95 31.69 42.29 -21.43
N GLY A 96 31.03 43.22 -22.14
CA GLY A 96 31.65 43.93 -23.28
C GLY A 96 32.84 44.81 -22.88
N LYS A 97 32.79 45.45 -21.71
CA LYS A 97 33.89 46.33 -21.22
C LYS A 97 35.10 45.53 -20.72
N ILE A 98 34.86 44.34 -20.17
CA ILE A 98 35.93 43.45 -19.67
C ILE A 98 36.68 42.80 -20.85
N GLY A 99 35.97 42.42 -21.93
CA GLY A 99 36.58 41.84 -23.12
C GLY A 99 37.58 42.76 -23.82
N ALA A 100 37.29 44.06 -23.89
CA ALA A 100 38.19 45.04 -24.51
C ALA A 100 39.45 45.33 -23.67
N ALA A 101 39.38 45.20 -22.34
CA ALA A 101 40.53 45.36 -21.46
C ALA A 101 41.44 44.12 -21.46
N LEU A 102 40.87 42.92 -21.61
CA LEU A 102 41.63 41.67 -21.64
C LEU A 102 42.42 41.46 -22.95
N SER A 103 41.92 41.94 -24.09
CA SER A 103 42.62 41.79 -25.38
C SER A 103 43.94 42.58 -25.44
N GLY A 104 44.03 43.72 -24.73
CA GLY A 104 45.27 44.50 -24.61
C GLY A 104 46.31 43.86 -23.69
N ALA A 105 45.89 43.19 -22.62
CA ALA A 105 46.78 42.56 -21.65
C ALA A 105 47.39 41.23 -22.16
N ALA A 106 46.69 40.53 -23.06
CA ALA A 106 47.16 39.26 -23.61
C ALA A 106 48.43 39.39 -24.47
N ALA A 107 48.68 40.55 -25.09
CA ALA A 107 49.86 40.78 -25.93
C ALA A 107 51.16 40.95 -25.12
N ALA A 108 51.08 41.41 -23.86
CA ALA A 108 52.26 41.63 -23.01
C ALA A 108 52.68 40.39 -22.20
N ALA A 109 51.82 39.37 -22.09
CA ALA A 109 52.06 38.17 -21.29
C ALA A 109 52.85 37.07 -22.03
N ALA A 110 53.20 37.28 -23.30
CA ALA A 110 53.84 36.27 -24.15
C ALA A 110 55.27 35.89 -23.71
N SER A 111 55.91 36.68 -22.85
CA SER A 111 57.30 36.41 -22.42
C SER A 111 57.39 35.55 -21.15
N TRP A 112 56.40 35.52 -20.25
CA TRP A 112 56.46 34.79 -18.96
C TRP A 112 55.21 33.92 -18.71
N PRO A 113 55.18 32.67 -19.24
CA PRO A 113 53.98 31.85 -19.30
C PRO A 113 53.42 31.37 -17.95
N TRP A 114 54.25 31.26 -16.90
CA TRP A 114 53.82 30.68 -15.62
C TRP A 114 53.12 31.67 -14.68
N TRP A 115 53.51 32.95 -14.69
CA TRP A 115 52.83 34.00 -13.90
C TRP A 115 51.41 34.28 -14.43
N ALA A 116 51.20 34.16 -15.75
CA ALA A 116 49.88 34.30 -16.36
C ALA A 116 48.91 33.21 -15.88
N LEU A 117 49.38 31.96 -15.76
CA LEU A 117 48.57 30.85 -15.23
C LEU A 117 48.20 31.06 -13.76
N LEU A 118 49.16 31.50 -12.93
CA LEU A 118 48.87 31.84 -11.53
C LEU A 118 47.88 33.00 -11.43
N GLY A 119 48.08 34.07 -12.21
CA GLY A 119 47.17 35.23 -12.23
C GLY A 119 45.75 34.85 -12.63
N ALA A 120 45.58 34.00 -13.65
CA ALA A 120 44.27 33.50 -14.07
C ALA A 120 43.60 32.65 -12.98
N ALA A 121 44.34 31.78 -12.30
CA ALA A 121 43.82 30.97 -11.21
C ALA A 121 43.37 31.83 -10.02
N PHE A 122 44.20 32.78 -9.58
CA PHE A 122 43.85 33.70 -8.50
C PHE A 122 42.66 34.58 -8.86
N PHE A 123 42.62 35.12 -10.08
CA PHE A 123 41.49 35.94 -10.54
C PHE A 123 40.19 35.14 -10.58
N GLY A 124 40.23 33.88 -11.03
CA GLY A 124 39.06 32.99 -11.01
C GLY A 124 38.52 32.76 -9.60
N VAL A 125 39.40 32.50 -8.63
CA VAL A 125 39.00 32.30 -7.22
C VAL A 125 38.42 33.59 -6.62
N PHE A 126 39.05 34.74 -6.84
CA PHE A 126 38.54 36.02 -6.34
C PHE A 126 37.20 36.42 -6.98
N CYS A 127 37.05 36.21 -8.29
CA CYS A 127 35.80 36.48 -8.98
C CYS A 127 34.68 35.54 -8.47
N GLY A 128 34.99 34.26 -8.26
CA GLY A 128 34.06 33.29 -7.67
C GLY A 128 33.61 33.69 -6.26
N LEU A 129 34.54 34.13 -5.40
CA LEU A 129 34.23 34.64 -4.05
C LEU A 129 33.39 35.93 -4.09
N ALA A 130 33.67 36.84 -5.02
CA ALA A 130 32.91 38.07 -5.18
C ALA A 130 31.47 37.78 -5.63
N VAL A 131 31.29 36.87 -6.60
CA VAL A 131 29.97 36.43 -7.05
C VAL A 131 29.22 35.70 -5.94
N ALA A 132 29.87 34.80 -5.20
CA ALA A 132 29.25 34.10 -4.07
C ALA A 132 28.81 35.08 -2.96
N LYS A 133 29.63 36.10 -2.66
CA LYS A 133 29.30 37.13 -1.66
C LYS A 133 28.16 38.04 -2.13
N ALA A 134 28.15 38.42 -3.41
CA ALA A 134 27.06 39.20 -4.00
C ALA A 134 25.73 38.41 -4.00
N ALA A 135 25.77 37.13 -4.40
CA ALA A 135 24.62 36.24 -4.37
C ALA A 135 24.09 36.04 -2.94
N GLY A 136 24.98 35.88 -1.96
CA GLY A 136 24.60 35.75 -0.54
C GLY A 136 23.94 37.01 0.03
N ASN A 137 24.37 38.20 -0.39
CA ASN A 137 23.72 39.45 0.00
C ASN A 137 22.34 39.60 -0.64
N LEU A 138 22.19 39.22 -1.92
CA LEU A 138 20.91 39.28 -2.63
C LEU A 138 19.88 38.33 -1.98
N MET A 139 20.30 37.10 -1.65
CA MET A 139 19.45 36.14 -0.92
C MET A 139 19.07 36.63 0.49
N ARG A 140 19.92 37.41 1.16
CA ARG A 140 19.62 37.96 2.49
C ARG A 140 18.55 39.05 2.44
N GLU A 141 18.44 39.81 1.36
CA GLU A 141 17.38 40.80 1.20
C GLU A 141 16.03 40.17 0.85
N GLU A 142 16.02 39.05 0.12
CA GLU A 142 14.78 38.35 -0.21
C GLU A 142 14.22 37.49 0.95
N VAL A 143 15.09 37.03 1.85
CA VAL A 143 14.69 36.28 3.05
C VAL A 143 14.32 37.25 4.16
N ASP A 144 13.10 37.75 4.11
CA ASP A 144 12.51 38.54 5.19
C ASP A 144 12.40 37.67 6.46
N PRO A 145 13.19 37.93 7.52
CA PRO A 145 13.29 37.02 8.67
C PRO A 145 11.93 36.85 9.37
N ARG A 146 11.10 37.90 9.35
CA ARG A 146 9.73 37.87 9.90
C ARG A 146 8.83 36.92 9.14
N ARG A 147 8.94 36.89 7.81
CA ARG A 147 8.14 36.00 6.96
C ARG A 147 8.55 34.55 7.16
N ALA A 148 9.85 34.28 7.21
CA ALA A 148 10.37 32.94 7.50
C ALA A 148 9.92 32.42 8.87
N THR A 149 9.82 33.28 9.89
CA THR A 149 9.28 32.87 11.20
C THR A 149 7.79 32.56 11.17
N MET A 150 6.98 33.31 10.40
CA MET A 150 5.54 33.02 10.27
C MET A 150 5.28 31.74 9.47
N GLU A 151 6.01 31.53 8.37
CA GLU A 151 5.88 30.33 7.54
C GLU A 151 6.33 29.07 8.32
N ASN A 152 7.39 29.16 9.13
CA ASN A 152 7.78 28.05 10.01
C ASN A 152 6.76 27.76 11.12
N ALA A 153 6.08 28.78 11.64
CA ALA A 153 5.01 28.58 12.62
C ALA A 153 3.81 27.87 11.98
N GLU A 154 3.40 28.28 10.78
CA GLU A 154 2.31 27.63 10.02
C GLU A 154 2.66 26.17 9.64
N LEU A 155 3.90 25.91 9.25
CA LEU A 155 4.36 24.55 8.96
C LEU A 155 4.33 23.65 10.20
N ARG A 156 4.68 24.18 11.38
CA ARG A 156 4.57 23.42 12.63
C ARG A 156 3.12 23.09 12.97
N GLU A 157 2.20 24.04 12.82
CA GLU A 157 0.76 23.80 13.02
C GLU A 157 0.24 22.72 12.06
N LYS A 158 0.61 22.77 10.78
CA LYS A 158 0.25 21.74 9.79
C LYS A 158 0.83 20.36 10.13
N VAL A 159 2.08 20.30 10.59
CA VAL A 159 2.71 19.03 11.00
C VAL A 159 1.99 18.45 12.22
N GLU A 160 1.62 19.28 13.19
CA GLU A 160 0.83 18.86 14.36
C GLU A 160 -0.57 18.38 13.96
N GLU A 161 -1.25 19.06 13.02
CA GLU A 161 -2.54 18.63 12.48
C GLU A 161 -2.44 17.28 11.75
N LEU A 162 -1.42 17.09 10.91
CA LEU A 162 -1.18 15.80 10.25
C LEU A 162 -0.89 14.70 11.27
N GLN A 163 -0.10 15.00 12.31
CA GLN A 163 0.23 14.02 13.34
C GLN A 163 -1.03 13.64 14.14
N GLN A 164 -1.91 14.59 14.44
CA GLN A 164 -3.21 14.30 15.06
C GLN A 164 -4.12 13.45 14.16
N LEU A 165 -4.14 13.72 12.85
CA LEU A 165 -4.88 12.91 11.89
C LEU A 165 -4.33 11.49 11.81
N ILE A 166 -3.01 11.32 11.79
CA ILE A 166 -2.36 10.00 11.78
C ILE A 166 -2.72 9.22 13.05
N VAL A 167 -2.57 9.81 14.24
CA VAL A 167 -2.93 9.16 15.51
C VAL A 167 -4.42 8.79 15.57
N LYS A 168 -5.28 9.59 14.95
CA LYS A 168 -6.73 9.32 14.86
C LYS A 168 -7.07 8.25 13.83
N LEU A 169 -6.28 8.13 12.76
CA LEU A 169 -6.46 7.14 11.69
C LEU A 169 -5.79 5.80 12.02
N GLU A 170 -4.75 5.77 12.84
CA GLU A 170 -4.07 4.55 13.29
C GLU A 170 -5.03 3.49 13.87
N PRO A 171 -5.93 3.79 14.83
CA PRO A 171 -6.84 2.76 15.36
C PRO A 171 -7.89 2.30 14.34
N LEU A 172 -8.17 3.08 13.30
CA LEU A 172 -9.08 2.71 12.21
C LEU A 172 -8.36 1.86 11.16
N ALA A 173 -7.13 2.22 10.80
CA ALA A 173 -6.29 1.46 9.88
C ALA A 173 -5.90 0.11 10.49
N TYR A 174 -5.48 0.05 11.76
CA TYR A 174 -5.17 -1.23 12.42
C TYR A 174 -6.38 -2.14 12.61
N LYS A 175 -7.61 -1.58 12.64
CA LYS A 175 -8.85 -2.36 12.74
C LYS A 175 -9.42 -2.77 11.38
N GLY A 176 -9.16 -2.00 10.32
CA GLY A 176 -9.53 -2.31 8.93
C GLY A 176 -8.51 -3.21 8.21
N MET A 177 -7.21 -2.99 8.43
CA MET A 177 -6.11 -3.85 8.01
C MET A 177 -5.78 -4.94 9.03
N ARG A 178 -6.66 -5.20 10.02
CA ARG A 178 -6.76 -6.58 10.53
C ARG A 178 -7.52 -7.38 9.48
N LEU A 179 -6.85 -7.45 8.34
CA LEU A 179 -6.98 -8.35 7.22
C LEU A 179 -8.02 -9.42 7.58
N ARG A 180 -9.22 -9.33 6.98
CA ARG A 180 -10.21 -10.43 6.92
C ARG A 180 -9.62 -11.73 6.35
N PHE A 181 -8.39 -11.62 5.88
CA PHE A 181 -7.52 -12.58 5.29
C PHE A 181 -7.49 -13.78 6.20
N THR A 182 -7.85 -14.90 5.60
CA THR A 182 -7.64 -16.23 6.16
C THR A 182 -8.47 -16.56 7.38
N LYS A 183 -9.73 -16.14 7.45
CA LYS A 183 -10.71 -16.87 8.26
C LYS A 183 -10.99 -18.24 7.61
N GLY A 184 -10.00 -19.14 7.64
CA GLY A 184 -10.06 -20.46 7.01
C GLY A 184 -8.73 -21.04 6.53
N ILE A 185 -7.68 -20.22 6.29
CA ILE A 185 -6.38 -20.78 5.89
C ILE A 185 -5.58 -21.14 7.12
N ASN A 186 -5.28 -22.44 7.27
CA ASN A 186 -4.42 -22.91 8.35
C ASN A 186 -3.01 -22.33 8.18
N LYS A 187 -2.54 -21.61 9.22
CA LYS A 187 -1.20 -21.04 9.29
C LYS A 187 -0.09 -22.08 9.06
N ALA A 188 -0.31 -23.32 9.49
CA ALA A 188 0.63 -24.42 9.30
C ALA A 188 0.86 -24.74 7.81
N VAL A 189 -0.18 -24.65 6.98
CA VAL A 189 -0.06 -24.91 5.53
C VAL A 189 0.79 -23.83 4.87
N ILE A 190 0.54 -22.55 5.21
CA ILE A 190 1.35 -21.44 4.70
C ILE A 190 2.80 -21.59 5.15
N LEU A 191 3.03 -21.92 6.42
CA LEU A 191 4.38 -22.17 6.94
C LEU A 191 5.06 -23.33 6.22
N GLY A 192 4.35 -24.43 5.94
CA GLY A 192 4.88 -25.55 5.17
C GLY A 192 5.28 -25.17 3.74
N MET A 193 4.48 -24.31 3.07
CA MET A 193 4.84 -23.75 1.77
C MET A 193 6.09 -22.86 1.85
N VAL A 194 6.17 -22.00 2.87
CA VAL A 194 7.34 -21.12 3.09
C VAL A 194 8.59 -21.96 3.35
N ASP A 195 8.48 -23.04 4.12
CA ASP A 195 9.59 -23.95 4.42
C ASP A 195 10.08 -24.68 3.16
N GLN A 196 9.17 -25.07 2.26
CA GLN A 196 9.52 -25.62 0.95
C GLN A 196 10.24 -24.59 0.05
N MET A 197 9.87 -23.30 0.14
CA MET A 197 10.59 -22.24 -0.58
C MET A 197 12.00 -22.03 -0.02
N LEU A 198 12.15 -22.02 1.30
CA LEU A 198 13.45 -21.88 1.97
C LEU A 198 14.38 -23.07 1.74
N ALA A 199 13.83 -24.26 1.46
CA ALA A 199 14.62 -25.43 1.07
C ALA A 199 15.37 -25.23 -0.27
N ASN A 200 14.92 -24.32 -1.12
CA ASN A 200 15.55 -24.01 -2.41
C ASN A 200 16.60 -22.90 -2.27
N LYS A 201 17.88 -23.26 -2.40
CA LYS A 201 19.01 -22.31 -2.29
C LYS A 201 19.03 -21.21 -3.35
N GLU A 202 18.32 -21.39 -4.46
CA GLU A 202 18.22 -20.37 -5.53
C GLU A 202 17.31 -19.20 -5.16
N VAL A 203 16.34 -19.42 -4.25
CA VAL A 203 15.38 -18.41 -3.82
C VAL A 203 15.86 -17.70 -2.55
N ASN A 204 16.71 -18.37 -1.76
CA ASN A 204 17.24 -17.84 -0.49
C ASN A 204 18.19 -16.66 -0.72
N VAL A 205 17.98 -15.58 0.03
CA VAL A 205 18.83 -14.39 0.04
C VAL A 205 19.99 -14.56 1.02
N TRP A 206 21.17 -14.90 0.51
CA TRP A 206 22.38 -15.25 1.29
C TRP A 206 22.83 -14.29 2.41
N TRP A 207 22.43 -13.02 2.39
CA TRP A 207 22.81 -12.02 3.40
C TRP A 207 21.76 -11.83 4.51
N LEU A 208 20.57 -12.43 4.37
CA LEU A 208 19.46 -12.27 5.28
C LEU A 208 19.40 -13.47 6.25
N PRO A 209 19.18 -13.26 7.57
CA PRO A 209 18.95 -14.37 8.49
C PRO A 209 17.65 -15.13 8.15
N ASP A 210 17.69 -16.47 8.19
CA ASP A 210 16.58 -17.36 7.84
C ASP A 210 15.29 -17.03 8.62
N GLU A 211 15.39 -16.61 9.89
CA GLU A 211 14.22 -16.24 10.71
C GLU A 211 13.48 -15.02 10.15
N VAL A 212 14.22 -14.04 9.65
CA VAL A 212 13.66 -12.82 9.06
C VAL A 212 13.07 -13.16 7.70
N GLU A 213 13.77 -13.97 6.91
CA GLU A 213 13.34 -14.43 5.60
C GLU A 213 12.00 -15.20 5.68
N ARG A 214 11.89 -16.14 6.61
CA ARG A 214 10.64 -16.89 6.87
C ARG A 214 9.47 -15.96 7.19
N LEU A 215 9.71 -14.91 7.97
CA LEU A 215 8.69 -13.95 8.37
C LEU A 215 8.23 -13.08 7.18
N ILE A 216 9.17 -12.66 6.34
CA ILE A 216 8.89 -11.92 5.10
C ILE A 216 8.07 -12.78 4.13
N TYR A 217 8.51 -14.02 3.85
CA TYR A 217 7.76 -14.90 2.96
C TYR A 217 6.37 -15.24 3.49
N PHE A 218 6.25 -15.48 4.80
CA PHE A 218 4.95 -15.69 5.43
C PHE A 218 4.00 -14.52 5.20
N ASN A 219 4.47 -13.27 5.36
CA ASN A 219 3.67 -12.07 5.15
C ASN A 219 3.29 -11.90 3.68
N ILE A 220 4.25 -12.10 2.76
CA ILE A 220 4.01 -11.98 1.31
C ILE A 220 2.98 -13.02 0.84
N MET A 221 3.15 -14.29 1.23
CA MET A 221 2.22 -15.37 0.87
C MET A 221 0.82 -15.11 1.42
N THR A 222 0.73 -14.65 2.67
CA THR A 222 -0.56 -14.29 3.28
C THR A 222 -1.23 -13.14 2.53
N LEU A 223 -0.47 -12.12 2.12
CA LEU A 223 -0.98 -11.00 1.34
C LEU A 223 -1.44 -11.43 -0.05
N MET A 224 -0.65 -12.24 -0.76
CA MET A 224 -1.01 -12.78 -2.07
C MET A 224 -2.29 -13.63 -2.02
N LEU A 225 -2.41 -14.52 -1.05
CA LEU A 225 -3.58 -15.41 -0.92
C LEU A 225 -4.88 -14.63 -0.75
N SER A 226 -4.85 -13.52 -0.05
CA SER A 226 -6.07 -12.75 0.11
C SER A 226 -6.34 -11.74 -0.99
N VAL A 227 -5.32 -11.26 -1.70
CA VAL A 227 -5.57 -10.56 -2.96
C VAL A 227 -6.27 -11.51 -3.93
N LEU A 228 -5.86 -12.79 -3.98
CA LEU A 228 -6.55 -13.81 -4.76
C LEU A 228 -7.99 -14.05 -4.26
N ASP A 229 -8.20 -14.10 -2.95
CA ASP A 229 -9.54 -14.24 -2.35
C ASP A 229 -10.47 -13.09 -2.79
N GLU A 230 -10.01 -11.84 -2.70
CA GLU A 230 -10.78 -10.66 -3.14
C GLU A 230 -11.04 -10.66 -4.66
N VAL A 231 -10.06 -11.05 -5.46
CA VAL A 231 -10.21 -11.13 -6.93
C VAL A 231 -11.23 -12.20 -7.29
N VAL A 232 -11.19 -13.37 -6.65
CA VAL A 232 -12.11 -14.47 -6.91
C VAL A 232 -13.51 -14.15 -6.42
N ASP A 233 -13.67 -13.53 -5.26
CA ASP A 233 -14.97 -13.09 -4.74
C ASP A 233 -15.64 -12.04 -5.64
N GLY A 234 -14.83 -11.23 -6.34
CA GLY A 234 -15.28 -10.28 -7.35
C GLY A 234 -15.62 -10.90 -8.71
N MET A 235 -15.18 -12.13 -8.99
CA MET A 235 -15.44 -12.81 -10.26
C MET A 235 -16.84 -13.46 -10.29
N SER A 236 -17.81 -12.71 -10.83
CA SER A 236 -19.08 -13.27 -11.28
C SER A 236 -19.15 -13.25 -12.80
N ILE A 237 -19.41 -14.40 -13.41
CA ILE A 237 -19.55 -14.54 -14.86
C ILE A 237 -21.04 -14.69 -15.17
N ASN A 238 -21.59 -13.77 -15.98
CA ASN A 238 -22.95 -13.88 -16.49
C ASN A 238 -22.95 -14.64 -17.82
N PHE A 239 -23.36 -15.90 -17.80
CA PHE A 239 -23.42 -16.75 -19.00
C PHE A 239 -24.87 -17.08 -19.34
N ALA A 240 -25.33 -16.68 -20.53
CA ALA A 240 -26.70 -16.94 -21.02
C ALA A 240 -27.83 -16.58 -20.02
N GLY A 241 -27.71 -15.45 -19.32
CA GLY A 241 -28.68 -15.01 -18.33
C GLY A 241 -28.54 -15.64 -16.94
N HIS A 242 -27.58 -16.56 -16.74
CA HIS A 242 -27.25 -17.14 -15.45
C HIS A 242 -26.05 -16.41 -14.85
N ASN A 243 -26.15 -15.98 -13.58
CA ASN A 243 -25.03 -15.42 -12.83
C ASN A 243 -24.30 -16.57 -12.11
N VAL A 244 -23.12 -16.92 -12.60
CA VAL A 244 -22.24 -17.87 -11.91
C VAL A 244 -21.30 -17.05 -11.02
N LYS A 245 -21.54 -17.13 -9.71
CA LYS A 245 -20.64 -16.56 -8.72
C LYS A 245 -19.64 -17.65 -8.31
N LEU A 246 -18.35 -17.38 -8.54
CA LEU A 246 -17.30 -18.23 -8.01
C LEU A 246 -17.07 -17.83 -6.55
N THR A 247 -17.17 -18.80 -5.65
CA THR A 247 -16.79 -18.61 -4.25
C THR A 247 -15.73 -19.66 -3.93
N LEU A 248 -14.54 -19.20 -3.53
CA LEU A 248 -13.52 -20.11 -3.03
C LEU A 248 -13.99 -20.64 -1.68
N THR A 249 -14.45 -21.88 -1.68
CA THR A 249 -14.68 -22.61 -0.44
C THR A 249 -13.42 -23.40 -0.14
N TYR A 250 -12.85 -23.16 1.04
CA TYR A 250 -11.74 -23.96 1.53
C TYR A 250 -12.27 -25.38 1.74
N LEU A 251 -11.91 -26.29 0.83
CA LEU A 251 -12.02 -27.72 1.11
C LEU A 251 -11.01 -27.99 2.22
N ASP A 252 -11.50 -28.22 3.44
CA ASP A 252 -10.71 -28.57 4.61
C ASP A 252 -9.83 -29.80 4.30
N LEU A 253 -8.63 -29.54 3.79
CA LEU A 253 -7.59 -30.53 3.53
C LEU A 253 -7.09 -31.19 4.81
N GLU A 254 -7.48 -30.67 5.99
CA GLU A 254 -7.24 -31.33 7.28
C GLU A 254 -7.95 -32.69 7.41
N HIS A 255 -8.98 -32.96 6.61
CA HIS A 255 -9.54 -34.30 6.55
C HIS A 255 -8.63 -35.31 5.84
N GLY A 256 -7.49 -34.91 5.25
CA GLY A 256 -6.58 -35.83 4.54
C GLY A 256 -5.92 -36.87 5.44
N GLU A 257 -5.49 -36.50 6.66
CA GLU A 257 -4.88 -37.46 7.59
C GLU A 257 -5.92 -38.28 8.35
N GLU A 258 -7.06 -37.70 8.73
CA GLU A 258 -8.17 -38.49 9.27
C GLU A 258 -8.79 -39.42 8.21
N ALA A 259 -8.87 -39.02 6.93
CA ALA A 259 -9.34 -39.87 5.84
C ALA A 259 -8.35 -41.01 5.55
N ALA A 260 -7.04 -40.81 5.72
CA ALA A 260 -6.08 -41.91 5.65
C ALA A 260 -6.31 -42.93 6.78
N SER A 261 -6.59 -42.47 8.00
CA SER A 261 -6.93 -43.35 9.13
C SER A 261 -8.32 -44.00 8.98
N ALA A 262 -9.29 -43.28 8.42
CA ALA A 262 -10.64 -43.76 8.16
C ALA A 262 -10.63 -44.79 7.03
N ASN A 263 -9.83 -44.57 5.98
CA ASN A 263 -9.60 -45.53 4.91
C ASN A 263 -8.90 -46.79 5.41
N ALA A 264 -7.92 -46.67 6.33
CA ALA A 264 -7.31 -47.84 6.95
C ALA A 264 -8.32 -48.66 7.79
N LYS A 265 -9.23 -47.97 8.50
CA LYS A 265 -10.27 -48.61 9.31
C LYS A 265 -11.39 -49.22 8.46
N THR A 266 -11.78 -48.57 7.37
CA THR A 266 -12.75 -49.12 6.41
C THR A 266 -12.15 -50.27 5.61
N GLU A 267 -10.90 -50.20 5.17
CA GLU A 267 -10.18 -51.34 4.58
C GLU A 267 -10.12 -52.52 5.55
N ALA A 268 -9.77 -52.28 6.82
CA ALA A 268 -9.72 -53.34 7.82
C ALA A 268 -11.10 -54.00 8.04
N LEU A 269 -12.18 -53.20 8.05
CA LEU A 269 -13.55 -53.72 8.14
C LEU A 269 -13.96 -54.49 6.88
N PHE A 270 -13.61 -53.99 5.70
CA PHE A 270 -13.93 -54.64 4.42
C PHE A 270 -13.19 -55.97 4.27
N ARG A 271 -11.90 -55.98 4.67
CA ARG A 271 -11.07 -57.20 4.68
C ARG A 271 -11.59 -58.23 5.67
N LYS A 272 -12.16 -57.79 6.80
CA LYS A 272 -12.81 -58.66 7.79
C LYS A 272 -14.14 -59.22 7.27
N ALA A 273 -14.89 -58.44 6.50
CA ALA A 273 -16.15 -58.87 5.87
C ALA A 273 -15.92 -59.86 4.71
N LEU A 274 -14.79 -59.75 4.01
CA LEU A 274 -14.40 -60.66 2.92
C LEU A 274 -13.73 -61.96 3.39
N GLN A 275 -13.55 -62.17 4.70
CA GLN A 275 -12.98 -63.44 5.16
C GLN A 275 -13.98 -64.58 4.84
N PRO A 276 -13.52 -65.65 4.17
CA PRO A 276 -14.38 -66.75 3.78
C PRO A 276 -15.02 -67.37 5.03
N VAL A 277 -16.35 -67.41 5.05
CA VAL A 277 -17.12 -67.99 6.15
C VAL A 277 -16.68 -69.44 6.31
N LYS A 278 -16.14 -69.74 7.49
CA LYS A 278 -15.72 -71.10 7.86
C LYS A 278 -16.91 -72.03 7.61
N PRO A 279 -16.80 -73.05 6.75
CA PRO A 279 -17.92 -73.92 6.45
C PRO A 279 -18.38 -74.58 7.74
N TYR A 280 -19.60 -74.25 8.17
CA TYR A 280 -20.24 -74.90 9.28
C TYR A 280 -20.62 -76.31 8.85
N GLY A 281 -20.01 -77.29 9.50
CA GLY A 281 -20.46 -78.68 9.45
C GLY A 281 -19.64 -79.56 8.51
N ALA A 282 -18.55 -80.10 9.05
CA ALA A 282 -18.39 -81.55 8.98
C ALA A 282 -18.84 -82.08 10.34
N ALA A 283 -20.15 -82.23 10.50
CA ALA A 283 -20.72 -83.02 11.58
C ALA A 283 -20.12 -84.42 11.47
N ALA A 284 -19.44 -84.84 12.53
CA ALA A 284 -18.95 -86.20 12.69
C ALA A 284 -20.14 -87.16 12.60
N ALA A 285 -20.23 -87.89 11.50
CA ALA A 285 -20.97 -89.14 11.44
C ALA A 285 -20.07 -90.21 12.08
N ALA A 286 -20.42 -90.61 13.31
CA ALA A 286 -19.91 -91.80 13.98
C ALA A 286 -21.08 -92.45 14.73
#